data_AF-A0A351TF30-F1
#
_entry.id   AF-A0A351TF30-F1
#
_cell.length_a   1.000
_cell.length_b   1.000
_cell.length_c   1.000
_cell.angle_alpha   90.00
_cell.angle_beta   90.00
_cell.angle_gamma   90.00
#
_symmetry.space_group_name_H-M   'P 1'
#
loop_
_entity.id
_entity.type
_entity.pdbx_description
1 polymer ?
#
loop_
_entity_poly.entity_id
_entity_poly.type
_entity_poly.pdbx_seq_one_letter_code
_entity_poly.pdbx_strand_id
1 'polypeptide(L)' 'GGTGSGKSSLVNLIPGFYPVTGGHLRLEGRDIRQMPEEELRSRVGMVPQKAVLFKG' A
#
# COMPACT_ATOMS: atom_id res chain seq x y z
N GLY A 1 -6.20 7.61 15.56
CA GLY A 1 -4.86 7.38 16.15
C GLY A 1 -3.97 8.59 15.90
N GLY A 2 -3.18 9.03 16.88
CA GLY A 2 -2.37 10.26 16.80
C GLY A 2 -1.24 10.24 15.75
N THR A 3 -0.60 11.39 15.53
CA THR A 3 0.60 11.51 14.70
C THR A 3 1.71 10.57 15.20
N GLY A 4 2.44 9.92 14.28
CA GLY A 4 3.54 9.00 14.63
C GLY A 4 3.14 7.56 14.94
N SER A 5 1.86 7.22 15.02
CA SER A 5 1.41 5.85 15.34
C SER A 5 1.59 4.81 14.21
N GLY A 6 2.39 5.11 13.18
CA GLY A 6 2.65 4.18 12.06
C GLY A 6 1.54 4.02 11.03
N LYS A 7 0.43 4.77 11.10
CA LYS A 7 -0.69 4.67 10.13
C LYS A 7 -0.24 4.88 8.68
N SER A 8 0.54 5.93 8.43
CA SER A 8 1.04 6.22 7.08
C SER A 8 2.01 5.14 6.60
N SER A 9 2.87 4.63 7.48
CA SER A 9 3.78 3.52 7.17
C SER A 9 3.01 2.25 6.79
N LEU A 10 1.91 1.95 7.50
CA LEU A 10 1.06 0.79 7.22
C LEU A 10 0.31 0.94 5.89
N VAL A 11 -0.28 2.12 5.63
CA VAL A 11 -0.98 2.39 4.36
C VAL A 11 -0.05 2.26 3.16
N ASN A 12 1.23 2.64 3.30
CA ASN A 12 2.21 2.51 2.23
C ASN A 12 2.64 1.06 1.95
N LEU A 13 2.48 0.13 2.89
CA LEU A 13 2.79 -1.30 2.69
C LEU A 13 1.74 -2.00 1.81
N ILE A 14 0.49 -1.56 1.86
CA ILE A 14 -0.64 -2.19 1.15
C ILE A 14 -0.47 -2.23 -0.38
N PRO A 15 -0.13 -1.12 -1.06
CA PRO A 15 0.12 -1.13 -2.49
C PRO A 15 1.49 -1.72 -2.88
N GLY A 16 2.27 -2.24 -1.92
CA GLY A 16 3.59 -2.83 -2.17
C GLY A 16 4.71 -1.81 -2.37
N PHE A 17 4.53 -0.53 -2.02
CA PHE A 17 5.61 0.48 -2.15
C PHE A 17 6.82 0.19 -1.26
N TYR A 18 6.63 -0.59 -0.19
CA TYR A 18 7.71 -1.07 0.67
C TYR A 18 7.57 -2.58 0.87
N PRO A 19 8.69 -3.33 0.92
CA PRO A 19 8.65 -4.75 1.24
C PRO A 19 8.20 -4.97 2.69
N VAL A 20 7.35 -5.97 2.90
CA VAL A 20 6.93 -6.41 4.23
C VAL A 20 8.12 -7.07 4.93
N THR A 21 8.62 -6.45 6.01
CA THR A 21 9.80 -6.92 6.77
C THR A 21 9.47 -7.99 7.82
N GLY A 22 8.20 -8.17 8.16
CA GLY A 22 7.73 -9.20 9.08
C GLY A 22 6.22 -9.44 8.95
N GLY A 23 5.79 -10.68 9.19
CA GLY A 23 4.38 -11.08 9.04
C GLY A 23 3.95 -11.32 7.59
N HIS A 24 2.62 -11.25 7.37
CA HIS A 24 1.99 -11.49 6.08
C HIS A 24 0.91 -10.45 5.83
N LEU A 25 0.92 -9.83 4.65
CA LEU A 25 -0.21 -9.05 4.15
C LEU A 25 -0.89 -9.86 3.05
N ARG A 26 -2.18 -10.11 3.23
CA ARG A 26 -2.98 -10.92 2.29
C ARG A 26 -4.06 -10.06 1.68
N LEU A 27 -4.16 -10.10 0.36
CA LEU A 27 -5.27 -9.54 -0.39
C LEU A 27 -6.07 -10.73 -0.93
N GLU A 28 -7.36 -10.82 -0.56
CA GLU A 28 -8.23 -11.94 -0.91
C GLU A 28 -7.64 -13.32 -0.55
N GLY A 29 -6.92 -13.40 0.58
CA GLY A 29 -6.32 -14.65 1.06
C GLY A 29 -4.97 -15.01 0.42
N ARG A 30 -4.53 -14.32 -0.65
CA ARG A 30 -3.20 -14.51 -1.27
C ARG A 30 -2.20 -13.49 -0.74
N ASP A 31 -0.99 -13.93 -0.42
CA ASP A 31 0.08 -13.04 0.05
C ASP A 31 0.46 -12.05 -1.07
N ILE A 32 0.50 -10.75 -0.76
CA ILE A 32 0.78 -9.72 -1.77
C ILE A 32 2.17 -9.88 -2.41
N ARG A 33 3.14 -10.52 -1.71
CA ARG A 33 4.47 -10.81 -2.25
C ARG A 33 4.47 -11.85 -3.35
N GLN A 34 3.37 -12.60 -3.48
CA GLN A 34 3.17 -13.62 -4.51
C GLN A 34 2.33 -13.09 -5.68
N MET A 35 1.86 -11.84 -5.62
CA MET A 35 1.11 -11.19 -6.69
C MET A 35 2.06 -10.43 -7.62
N PRO A 36 1.85 -10.46 -8.94
CA PRO A 36 2.46 -9.50 -9.86
C PRO A 36 2.13 -8.07 -9.41
N GLU A 37 3.12 -7.18 -9.51
CA GLU A 37 2.97 -5.79 -9.07
C GLU A 37 1.86 -5.05 -9.82
N GLU A 38 1.68 -5.34 -11.10
CA GLU A 38 0.60 -4.81 -11.93
C GLU A 38 -0.79 -5.28 -11.46
N GLU A 39 -0.91 -6.57 -11.11
CA GLU A 39 -2.15 -7.13 -10.54
C GLU A 39 -2.49 -6.43 -9.21
N LEU A 40 -1.51 -6.32 -8.30
CA LEU A 40 -1.70 -5.66 -7.01
C LEU A 40 -2.11 -4.19 -7.17
N ARG A 41 -1.43 -3.44 -8.05
CA ARG A 41 -1.74 -2.03 -8.33
C ARG A 41 -3.10 -1.84 -8.99
N SER A 42 -3.55 -2.77 -9.83
CA SER A 42 -4.89 -2.70 -10.44
C SER A 42 -6.03 -2.85 -9.42
N ARG A 43 -5.75 -3.50 -8.28
CA ARG A 43 -6.73 -3.76 -7.21
C ARG A 43 -6.69 -2.73 -6.07
N VAL A 44 -5.64 -1.91 -5.98
CA VAL A 44 -5.43 -0.95 -4.88
C VAL A 44 -5.18 0.46 -5.42
N GLY A 45 -6.14 1.35 -5.21
CA GLY A 45 -5.96 2.79 -5.42
C GLY A 45 -5.48 3.48 -4.14
N MET A 46 -4.41 4.27 -4.21
CA MET A 46 -3.92 5.08 -3.08
C MET A 46 -4.23 6.56 -3.30
N VAL A 47 -4.88 7.19 -2.33
CA VAL A 47 -5.03 8.65 -2.28
C VAL A 47 -3.93 9.20 -1.38
N PRO A 48 -2.95 9.96 -1.90
CA PRO A 48 -1.87 10.50 -1.10
C PRO A 48 -2.39 11.55 -0.10
N GLN A 49 -1.78 11.61 1.08
CA GLN A 49 -2.17 12.56 2.13
C GLN A 49 -1.95 14.03 1.71
N LYS A 50 -1.02 14.29 0.79
CA LYS A 50 -0.86 15.58 0.10
C LYS A 50 -1.40 15.42 -1.32
N ALA A 51 -2.32 16.31 -1.72
CA ALA A 51 -2.85 16.30 -3.07
C ALA A 51 -1.73 16.55 -4.09
N VAL A 52 -1.56 15.62 -5.03
CA VAL A 52 -0.71 15.81 -6.20
C VAL A 52 -1.65 16.20 -7.33
N LEU A 53 -1.72 17.50 -7.63
CA LEU A 53 -2.49 17.98 -8.79
C LEU A 53 -1.58 17.90 -10.02
N PHE A 54 -1.95 17.06 -10.99
CA PHE A 54 -1.37 17.13 -12.32
C PHE A 54 -2.13 18.19 -13.11
N LYS A 55 -1.40 19.16 -13.69
CA LYS A 55 -1.99 20.04 -14.70
C LYS A 55 -2.13 19.23 -15.99
N GLY A 56 -3.36 19.06 -16.46
CA GLY A 56 -3.63 18.52 -17.80
C GLY A 56 -3.19 19.48 -18.88
#